data_AF-A0A7G8Z9E0-F1
#
_entry.id   AF-A0A7G8Z9E0-F1
#
_cell.length_a   1.000
_cell.length_b   1.000
_cell.length_c   1.000
_cell.angle_alpha   90.00
_cell.angle_beta   90.00
_cell.angle_gamma   90.00
#
_symmetry.space_group_name_H-M   'P 1'
#
loop_
_entity.id
_entity.type
_entity.pdbx_description
1 polymer ?
#
loop_
_entity_poly.entity_id
_entity_poly.type
_entity_poly.pdbx_seq_one_letter_code
_entity_poly.pdbx_strand_id
1 'polypeptide(L)'
;MCEIFGLWPEQKLSTRIWMQIMHVLVITSVIIPELVYFVKICNDLDLVAQSIPTFCVIMAAGTKFFTMGLNSQQFLQAFNFVRTDWIKYGQSFARETLYMYANRGYDGTVMYTIILALAATAFLALPMVPPFLDIINPLNESRRTFPILETDYGVDR
;
A
#
# COMPACT_ATOMS: atom_id res chain seq x y z
N MET A 1 -6.61 -12.65 -1.99
CA MET A 1 -6.00 -11.30 -2.06
C MET A 1 -4.49 -11.36 -2.15
N CYS A 2 -3.78 -11.97 -1.19
CA CYS A 2 -2.30 -12.04 -1.20
C CYS A 2 -1.69 -12.79 -2.40
N GLU A 3 -2.39 -13.77 -2.99
CA GLU A 3 -1.93 -14.48 -4.20
C GLU A 3 -1.80 -13.58 -5.43
N ILE A 4 -2.77 -12.67 -5.63
CA ILE A 4 -2.78 -11.72 -6.76
C ILE A 4 -1.58 -10.77 -6.67
N PHE A 5 -1.25 -10.36 -5.44
CA PHE A 5 -0.14 -9.44 -5.17
C PHE A 5 1.23 -10.14 -5.09
N GLY A 6 1.31 -11.46 -5.32
CA GLY A 6 2.60 -12.17 -5.27
C GLY A 6 3.14 -12.39 -3.85
N LEU A 7 2.32 -12.13 -2.83
CA LEU A 7 2.67 -12.17 -1.41
C LEU A 7 2.33 -13.51 -0.76
N TRP A 8 1.83 -14.48 -1.54
CA TRP A 8 1.44 -15.77 -1.00
C TRP A 8 2.67 -16.65 -0.75
N PRO A 9 2.82 -17.22 0.46
CA PRO A 9 4.02 -17.98 0.82
C PRO A 9 4.17 -19.31 0.10
N GLU A 10 3.07 -19.94 -0.34
CA GLU A 10 3.09 -21.21 -1.10
C GLU A 10 3.25 -20.98 -2.63
N GLN A 11 3.44 -19.73 -3.06
CA GLN A 11 3.56 -19.39 -4.47
C GLN A 11 4.91 -19.86 -5.06
N LYS A 12 4.92 -20.17 -6.36
CA LYS A 12 6.13 -20.59 -7.08
C LYS A 12 7.24 -19.54 -6.91
N LEU A 13 8.46 -20.00 -6.62
CA LEU A 13 9.63 -19.14 -6.41
C LEU A 13 9.85 -18.16 -7.58
N SER A 14 9.71 -18.64 -8.82
CA SER A 14 9.84 -17.81 -10.02
C SER A 14 8.84 -16.66 -10.05
N THR A 15 7.57 -16.91 -9.74
CA THR A 15 6.53 -15.87 -9.71
C THR A 15 6.80 -14.85 -8.60
N ARG A 16 7.25 -15.30 -7.43
CA ARG A 16 7.61 -14.39 -6.33
C ARG A 16 8.78 -13.48 -6.69
N ILE A 17 9.87 -14.03 -7.24
CA ILE A 17 11.02 -13.24 -7.68
C ILE A 17 10.58 -12.20 -8.72
N TRP A 18 9.77 -12.61 -9.68
CA TRP A 18 9.28 -11.71 -10.72
C TRP A 18 8.43 -10.56 -10.16
N MET A 19 7.54 -10.85 -9.20
CA MET A 19 6.73 -9.84 -8.52
C MET A 19 7.58 -8.90 -7.66
N GLN A 20 8.63 -9.38 -6.99
CA GLN A 20 9.57 -8.53 -6.27
C GLN A 20 10.34 -7.59 -7.20
N ILE A 21 10.81 -8.09 -8.35
CA ILE A 21 11.48 -7.25 -9.34
C ILE A 21 10.53 -6.15 -9.83
N MET A 22 9.30 -6.50 -10.19
CA MET A 22 8.30 -5.52 -10.61
C MET A 22 8.01 -4.48 -9.53
N HIS A 23 7.92 -4.90 -8.27
CA HIS A 23 7.68 -3.98 -7.16
C HIS A 23 8.85 -3.00 -6.94
N VAL A 24 10.10 -3.48 -7.01
CA VAL A 24 11.29 -2.63 -6.93
C VAL A 24 11.33 -1.63 -8.08
N LEU A 25 10.98 -2.04 -9.30
CA LEU A 25 10.92 -1.14 -10.45
C LEU A 25 9.89 -0.03 -10.25
N VAL A 26 8.68 -0.37 -9.77
CA VAL A 26 7.61 0.61 -9.49
C VAL A 26 8.00 1.56 -8.36
N ILE A 27 8.61 1.08 -7.28
CA ILE A 27 9.08 1.95 -6.20
C ILE A 27 10.15 2.91 -6.71
N THR A 28 11.12 2.39 -7.48
CA THR A 28 12.22 3.20 -8.00
C THR A 28 11.71 4.29 -8.95
N SER A 29 10.71 3.99 -9.80
CA SER A 29 10.14 4.97 -10.72
C SER A 29 9.38 6.10 -10.02
N VAL A 30 8.89 5.86 -8.79
CA VAL A 30 8.18 6.88 -7.99
C VAL A 30 9.16 7.68 -7.11
N ILE A 31 10.13 7.01 -6.49
CA ILE A 31 11.11 7.66 -5.60
C ILE A 31 11.98 8.66 -6.36
N ILE A 32 12.38 8.39 -7.61
CA ILE A 32 13.25 9.29 -8.38
C ILE A 32 12.61 10.68 -8.57
N PRO A 33 11.38 10.81 -9.11
CA PRO A 33 10.69 12.10 -9.19
C PRO A 33 10.46 12.76 -7.82
N GLU A 34 10.14 11.98 -6.79
CA GLU A 34 9.90 12.49 -5.44
C GLU A 34 11.17 13.09 -4.82
N LEU A 35 12.34 12.47 -5.00
CA LEU A 35 13.63 13.02 -4.58
C LEU A 35 13.99 14.30 -5.34
N VAL A 36 13.73 14.34 -6.65
CA VAL A 36 13.97 15.56 -7.46
C VAL A 36 13.07 16.71 -7.01
N TYR A 37 11.81 16.43 -6.72
CA TYR A 37 10.87 17.40 -6.17
C TYR A 37 11.33 17.87 -4.78
N PHE A 38 11.68 16.95 -3.89
CA PHE A 38 12.16 17.24 -2.54
C PHE A 38 13.37 18.20 -2.52
N VAL A 39 14.34 17.99 -3.43
CA VAL A 39 15.50 18.89 -3.56
C VAL A 39 15.09 20.30 -3.98
N LYS A 40 14.06 20.45 -4.82
CA LYS A 40 13.56 21.76 -5.28
C LYS A 40 12.81 22.52 -4.19
N ILE A 41 12.02 21.81 -3.39
CA ILE A 41 11.22 22.41 -2.31
C ILE A 41 11.95 22.50 -0.97
N CYS A 42 13.20 22.02 -0.87
CA CYS A 42 13.96 21.94 0.39
C CYS A 42 14.06 23.26 1.19
N ASN A 43 13.97 24.41 0.50
CA ASN A 43 13.97 25.73 1.14
C ASN A 43 12.60 26.17 1.68
N ASP A 44 11.52 25.48 1.33
CA ASP A 44 10.15 25.73 1.77
C ASP A 44 9.69 24.61 2.71
N LEU A 45 9.79 24.88 4.01
CA LEU A 45 9.50 23.89 5.05
C LEU A 45 8.02 23.45 5.06
N ASP A 46 7.09 24.30 4.59
CA ASP A 46 5.66 23.96 4.56
C ASP A 46 5.37 22.94 3.46
N LEU A 47 5.99 23.10 2.28
CA LEU A 47 5.88 22.14 1.18
C LEU A 47 6.59 20.82 1.51
N VAL A 48 7.73 20.89 2.20
CA VAL A 48 8.46 19.70 2.66
C VAL A 48 7.60 18.90 3.65
N ALA A 49 6.98 19.58 4.61
CA ALA A 49 6.11 18.94 5.60
C ALA A 49 4.92 18.22 4.95
N GLN A 50 4.37 18.77 3.87
CA GLN A 50 3.27 18.14 3.13
C GLN A 50 3.69 16.90 2.33
N SER A 51 4.97 16.82 1.95
CA SER A 51 5.52 15.72 1.13
C SER A 51 5.94 14.49 1.95
N ILE A 52 6.34 14.69 3.21
CA ILE A 52 6.81 13.63 4.11
C ILE A 52 5.81 12.46 4.28
N PRO A 53 4.49 12.70 4.49
CA PRO A 53 3.53 11.61 4.69
C PRO A 53 3.49 10.64 3.49
N THR A 54 3.52 11.17 2.26
CA THR A 54 3.49 10.37 1.04
C THR A 54 4.72 9.48 0.93
N PHE A 55 5.91 10.06 1.14
CA PHE A 55 7.17 9.33 1.17
C PHE A 55 7.17 8.21 2.21
N CYS A 56 6.72 8.51 3.44
CA CYS A 56 6.64 7.53 4.52
C CYS A 56 5.72 6.36 4.17
N VAL A 57 4.57 6.61 3.53
CA VAL A 57 3.63 5.56 3.12
C VAL A 57 4.25 4.66 2.05
N ILE A 58 4.90 5.23 1.03
CA ILE A 58 5.56 4.47 -0.04
C ILE A 58 6.67 3.59 0.53
N MET A 59 7.51 4.15 1.41
CA MET A 59 8.62 3.41 2.05
C MET A 59 8.10 2.31 2.99
N ALA A 60 7.05 2.57 3.76
CA ALA A 60 6.47 1.57 4.65
C ALA A 60 5.84 0.41 3.87
N ALA A 61 5.12 0.71 2.78
CA ALA A 61 4.54 -0.30 1.89
C ALA A 61 5.63 -1.14 1.21
N GLY A 62 6.65 -0.48 0.67
CA GLY A 62 7.79 -1.14 0.02
C GLY A 62 8.56 -2.05 0.97
N THR A 63 8.82 -1.58 2.20
CA THR A 63 9.49 -2.37 3.23
C THR A 63 8.69 -3.64 3.56
N LYS A 64 7.36 -3.52 3.77
CA LYS A 64 6.51 -4.69 4.02
C LYS A 64 6.56 -5.71 2.89
N PHE A 65 6.45 -5.24 1.64
CA PHE A 65 6.51 -6.10 0.46
C PHE A 65 7.86 -6.82 0.35
N PHE A 66 8.94 -6.08 0.57
CA PHE A 66 10.29 -6.62 0.55
C PHE A 66 10.53 -7.64 1.67
N THR A 67 10.12 -7.34 2.90
CA THR A 67 10.23 -8.27 4.04
C THR A 67 9.44 -9.55 3.83
N MET A 68 8.19 -9.48 3.36
CA MET A 68 7.41 -10.68 3.01
C MET A 68 8.09 -11.48 1.90
N GLY A 69 8.63 -10.75 0.93
CA GLY A 69 9.37 -11.31 -0.18
C GLY A 69 10.74 -11.90 0.19
N LEU A 70 11.43 -11.48 1.25
CA LEU A 70 12.69 -12.11 1.70
C LEU A 70 12.41 -13.25 2.68
N ASN A 71 11.52 -13.02 3.64
CA ASN A 71 11.24 -13.93 4.74
C ASN A 71 10.13 -14.94 4.42
N SER A 72 9.75 -15.15 3.15
CA SER A 72 8.59 -16.01 2.85
C SER A 72 8.74 -17.45 3.36
N GLN A 73 9.96 -17.96 3.49
CA GLN A 73 10.20 -19.30 4.03
C GLN A 73 9.79 -19.37 5.50
N GLN A 74 10.08 -18.32 6.27
CA GLN A 74 9.65 -18.20 7.67
C GLN A 74 8.13 -18.06 7.76
N PHE A 75 7.52 -17.26 6.88
CA PHE A 75 6.06 -17.17 6.78
C PHE A 75 5.44 -18.53 6.44
N LEU A 76 5.99 -19.23 5.44
CA LEU A 76 5.52 -20.56 5.04
C LEU A 76 5.61 -21.57 6.20
N GLN A 77 6.71 -21.55 6.95
CA GLN A 77 6.86 -22.37 8.15
C GLN A 77 5.79 -22.04 9.20
N ALA A 78 5.55 -20.75 9.47
CA ALA A 78 4.49 -20.33 10.40
C ALA A 78 3.10 -20.81 9.97
N PHE A 79 2.77 -20.71 8.67
CA PHE A 79 1.51 -21.25 8.13
C PHE A 79 1.42 -22.77 8.29
N ASN A 80 2.51 -23.50 8.04
CA ASN A 80 2.55 -24.95 8.22
C ASN A 80 2.39 -25.35 9.69
N PHE A 81 2.95 -24.58 10.64
CA PHE A 81 2.72 -24.80 12.06
C PHE A 81 1.24 -24.62 12.42
N VAL A 82 0.62 -23.52 12.01
CA VAL A 82 -0.82 -23.29 12.24
C VAL A 82 -1.66 -24.42 11.63
N ARG A 83 -1.35 -24.87 10.41
CA ARG A 83 -2.03 -25.99 9.76
C ARG A 83 -1.87 -27.30 10.55
N THR A 84 -0.66 -27.59 11.01
CA THR A 84 -0.36 -28.81 11.76
C THR A 84 -1.08 -28.81 13.11
N ASP A 85 -1.03 -27.69 13.83
CA ASP A 85 -1.73 -27.50 15.09
C ASP A 85 -3.24 -27.62 14.91
N TRP A 86 -3.78 -27.03 13.83
CA TRP A 86 -5.20 -27.12 13.51
C TRP A 86 -5.69 -28.57 13.36
N ILE A 87 -4.90 -29.41 12.69
CA ILE A 87 -5.20 -30.84 12.51
C ILE A 87 -5.03 -31.58 13.84
N LYS A 88 -3.93 -31.32 14.55
CA LYS A 88 -3.57 -31.97 15.82
C LYS A 88 -4.64 -31.76 16.90
N TYR A 89 -5.20 -30.55 17.00
CA TYR A 89 -6.17 -30.21 18.04
C TYR A 89 -7.60 -30.72 17.78
N GLY A 90 -7.88 -31.41 16.67
CA GLY A 90 -9.09 -32.23 16.53
C GLY A 90 -10.40 -31.50 16.82
N GLN A 91 -11.22 -31.97 17.77
CA GLN A 91 -12.40 -31.23 18.29
C GLN A 91 -12.18 -30.71 19.74
N SER A 92 -10.93 -30.44 20.10
CA SER A 92 -10.63 -29.92 21.44
C SER A 92 -10.98 -28.43 21.57
N PHE A 93 -11.13 -27.97 22.81
CA PHE A 93 -11.26 -26.55 23.18
C PHE A 93 -10.15 -25.66 22.57
N ALA A 94 -8.96 -26.21 22.35
CA ALA A 94 -7.87 -25.49 21.70
C ALA A 94 -8.19 -25.13 20.24
N ARG A 95 -8.95 -25.96 19.51
CA ARG A 95 -9.39 -25.65 18.14
C ARG A 95 -10.45 -24.55 18.12
N GLU A 96 -11.37 -24.54 19.07
CA GLU A 96 -12.35 -23.47 19.20
C GLU A 96 -11.66 -22.12 19.44
N THR A 97 -10.63 -22.12 20.29
CA THR A 97 -9.79 -20.93 20.52
C THR A 97 -9.08 -20.49 19.23
N LEU A 98 -8.44 -21.42 18.50
CA LEU A 98 -7.81 -21.12 17.22
C LEU A 98 -8.80 -20.55 16.19
N TYR A 99 -10.02 -21.09 16.13
CA TYR A 99 -11.08 -20.59 15.26
C TYR A 99 -11.51 -19.17 15.64
N MET A 100 -11.69 -18.89 16.93
CA MET A 100 -12.03 -17.55 17.42
C MET A 100 -10.96 -16.51 17.01
N TYR A 101 -9.68 -16.83 17.18
CA TYR A 101 -8.59 -15.93 16.76
C TYR A 101 -8.50 -15.81 15.24
N ALA A 102 -8.70 -16.89 14.49
CA ALA A 102 -8.74 -16.84 13.04
C ALA A 102 -9.88 -15.94 12.53
N ASN A 103 -11.07 -16.05 13.12
CA ASN A 103 -12.21 -15.22 12.77
C ASN A 103 -11.97 -13.74 13.12
N ARG A 104 -11.42 -13.47 14.30
CA ARG A 104 -11.04 -12.10 14.70
C ARG A 104 -9.97 -11.50 13.80
N GLY A 105 -8.99 -12.32 13.38
CA GLY A 105 -7.97 -11.91 12.41
C GLY A 105 -8.55 -11.63 11.02
N TYR A 106 -9.52 -12.44 10.59
CA TYR A 106 -10.27 -12.22 9.36
C TYR A 106 -11.04 -10.89 9.39
N ASP A 107 -11.85 -10.66 10.44
CA ASP A 107 -12.63 -9.42 10.61
C ASP A 107 -11.71 -8.19 10.63
N GLY A 108 -10.60 -8.28 11.37
CA GLY A 108 -9.59 -7.21 11.42
C GLY A 108 -8.96 -6.93 10.06
N THR A 109 -8.67 -7.98 9.29
CA THR A 109 -8.10 -7.84 7.93
C THR A 109 -9.11 -7.20 6.98
N VAL A 110 -10.38 -7.62 7.02
CA VAL A 110 -11.45 -7.05 6.21
C VAL A 110 -11.64 -5.57 6.54
N MET A 111 -11.74 -5.22 7.82
CA MET A 111 -11.88 -3.83 8.25
C MET A 111 -10.70 -2.97 7.80
N TYR A 112 -9.46 -3.47 7.99
CA TYR A 112 -8.26 -2.78 7.52
C TYR A 112 -8.26 -2.57 6.00
N THR A 113 -8.65 -3.58 5.22
CA THR A 113 -8.77 -3.46 3.77
C THR A 113 -9.82 -2.43 3.35
N ILE A 114 -10.97 -2.38 4.02
CA ILE A 114 -12.02 -1.39 3.74
C ILE A 114 -11.50 0.03 4.03
N ILE A 115 -10.84 0.24 5.17
CA ILE A 115 -10.28 1.55 5.53
C ILE A 115 -9.26 2.01 4.48
N LEU A 116 -8.34 1.12 4.07
CA LEU A 116 -7.37 1.44 3.03
C LEU A 116 -8.03 1.74 1.67
N ALA A 117 -9.06 0.97 1.29
CA ALA A 117 -9.78 1.21 0.05
C ALA A 117 -10.47 2.57 0.06
N LEU A 118 -11.16 2.92 1.16
CA LEU A 118 -11.80 4.23 1.32
C LEU A 118 -10.78 5.38 1.30
N ALA A 119 -9.66 5.24 2.00
CA ALA A 119 -8.59 6.24 2.00
C ALA A 119 -7.99 6.43 0.60
N ALA A 120 -7.73 5.33 -0.13
CA ALA A 120 -7.23 5.39 -1.50
C ALA A 120 -8.25 6.05 -2.44
N THR A 121 -9.53 5.69 -2.35
CA THR A 121 -10.60 6.32 -3.15
C THR A 121 -10.71 7.82 -2.85
N ALA A 122 -10.67 8.22 -1.58
CA ALA A 122 -10.70 9.63 -1.20
C ALA A 122 -9.50 10.39 -1.78
N PHE A 123 -8.29 9.80 -1.72
CA PHE A 123 -7.08 10.40 -2.27
C PHE A 123 -7.16 10.56 -3.80
N LEU A 124 -7.64 9.54 -4.51
CA LEU A 124 -7.87 9.60 -5.96
C LEU A 124 -8.98 10.58 -6.37
N ALA A 125 -9.89 10.93 -5.46
CA ALA A 125 -10.97 11.88 -5.71
C ALA A 125 -10.53 13.35 -5.54
N LEU A 126 -9.41 13.64 -4.87
CA LEU A 126 -8.92 15.02 -4.65
C LEU A 126 -8.79 15.85 -5.94
N PRO A 127 -8.25 15.33 -7.06
CA PRO A 127 -8.15 16.08 -8.31
C PRO A 127 -9.49 16.24 -9.05
N MET A 128 -10.53 15.50 -8.66
CA MET A 128 -11.88 15.65 -9.22
C MET A 128 -12.68 16.77 -8.54
N VAL A 129 -12.18 17.31 -7.42
CA VAL A 129 -12.84 18.41 -6.69
C VAL A 129 -12.95 19.68 -7.54
N PRO A 130 -11.90 20.17 -8.25
CA PRO A 130 -12.02 21.37 -9.08
C PRO A 130 -13.04 21.25 -10.22
N PRO A 131 -13.02 20.20 -11.07
CA PRO A 131 -14.03 20.02 -12.12
C PRO A 131 -15.47 19.93 -11.59
N PHE A 132 -15.67 19.26 -10.45
CA PHE A 132 -17.00 19.14 -9.85
C PHE A 132 -17.51 20.49 -9.34
N LEU A 133 -16.65 21.29 -8.71
CA LEU A 133 -17.00 22.61 -8.25
C LEU A 133 -17.24 23.60 -9.40
N ASP A 134 -16.61 23.43 -10.56
CA ASP A 134 -16.85 24.27 -11.74
C ASP A 134 -18.24 24.04 -12.35
N ILE A 135 -18.84 22.86 -12.14
CA ILE A 135 -20.23 22.58 -12.53
C ILE A 135 -21.22 23.28 -11.57
N ILE A 136 -20.94 23.25 -10.27
CA ILE A 136 -21.86 23.75 -9.24
C ILE A 136 -21.74 25.28 -9.08
N ASN A 137 -20.52 25.79 -9.07
CA ASN A 137 -20.22 27.21 -8.87
C ASN A 137 -19.07 27.62 -9.79
N PRO A 138 -19.37 27.91 -11.07
CA PRO A 138 -18.37 28.29 -12.05
C PRO A 138 -17.71 29.62 -11.65
N LEU A 139 -16.38 29.62 -11.61
CA LEU A 139 -15.57 30.83 -11.42
C LEU A 139 -15.12 31.33 -12.79
N ASN A 140 -14.94 32.65 -12.93
CA ASN A 140 -14.42 33.25 -14.17
C ASN A 140 -12.88 33.08 -14.32
N GLU A 141 -12.23 32.50 -13.31
CA GLU A 141 -10.78 32.21 -13.26
C GLU A 141 -10.53 30.70 -13.13
N SER A 142 -9.37 30.23 -13.58
CA SER A 142 -8.98 28.82 -13.46
C SER A 142 -8.76 28.43 -12.00
N ARG A 143 -9.45 27.39 -11.52
CA ARG A 143 -9.30 26.88 -10.16
C ARG A 143 -7.96 26.13 -10.02
N ARG A 144 -7.26 26.30 -8.90
CA ARG A 144 -6.01 25.56 -8.60
C ARG A 144 -6.32 24.06 -8.53
N THR A 145 -5.65 23.25 -9.34
CA THR A 145 -5.77 21.80 -9.31
C THR A 145 -4.87 21.23 -8.23
N PHE A 146 -5.34 20.19 -7.54
CA PHE A 146 -4.55 19.42 -6.59
C PHE A 146 -4.14 18.12 -7.28
N PRO A 147 -2.95 18.05 -7.88
CA PRO A 147 -2.48 16.80 -8.47
C PRO A 147 -2.28 15.74 -7.36
N ILE A 148 -2.57 14.48 -7.68
CA ILE A 148 -2.43 13.32 -6.76
C ILE A 148 -1.00 13.20 -6.25
N LEU A 149 -0.03 13.55 -7.09
CA LEU A 149 1.38 13.55 -6.80
C LEU A 149 1.94 14.88 -7.29
N GLU A 150 2.34 15.76 -6.36
CA GLU A 150 3.14 16.93 -6.71
C GLU A 150 4.57 16.46 -6.98
N THR A 151 4.83 15.99 -8.20
CA THR A 151 6.16 15.61 -8.65
C THR A 151 6.49 16.29 -9.96
N ASP A 152 7.72 16.80 -10.05
CA ASP A 152 8.20 17.42 -11.27
C ASP A 152 8.66 16.35 -12.26
N TYR A 153 7.82 16.06 -13.26
CA TYR A 153 8.12 15.14 -14.35
C TYR A 153 8.96 15.77 -15.48
N GLY A 154 9.34 17.05 -15.36
CA GLY A 154 10.13 17.77 -16.36
C GLY A 154 9.39 18.07 -17.66
N VAL A 155 8.08 17.84 -17.72
CA VAL A 155 7.22 18.08 -18.90
C VAL A 155 6.81 19.56 -19.01
N ASP A 156 6.83 20.29 -17.89
CA ASP A 156 6.36 21.68 -17.81
C ASP A 156 7.49 22.71 -18.07
N ARG A 157 8.45 22.39 -18.95
CA ARG A 157 9.54 23.29 -19.37
C ARG A 157 9.47 23.67 -20.85
#